data_AF-A0A973ASA7-F1
#
_entry.id   AF-A0A973ASA7-F1
#
_cell.length_a   1.000
_cell.length_b   1.000
_cell.length_c   1.000
_cell.angle_alpha   90.00
_cell.angle_beta   90.00
_cell.angle_gamma   90.00
#
_symmetry.space_group_name_H-M   'P 1'
#
loop_
_entity.id
_entity.type
_entity.pdbx_description
1 polymer ?
#
loop_
_entity_poly.entity_id
_entity_poly.type
_entity_poly.pdbx_seq_one_letter_code
_entity_poly.pdbx_strand_id
1 'polypeptide(L)' 'HIERGQQLKKQGTKGISLQSILKANIERDKQDSGRKHAPLKCANDAIVVDTSKMSINQVVHFMTEHILGRISLIGE' A
#
# COMPACT_ATOMS: atom_id res chain seq x y z
N HIS A 1 1.85 -7.48 -6.45
CA HIS A 1 0.53 -7.84 -7.06
C HIS A 1 -0.05 -9.19 -6.60
N ILE A 2 0.74 -10.24 -6.30
CA ILE A 2 0.22 -11.57 -5.92
C ILE A 2 -0.25 -11.65 -4.45
N GLU A 3 0.36 -10.87 -3.56
CA GLU A 3 0.21 -11.07 -2.11
C GLU A 3 -1.07 -10.50 -1.50
N ARG A 4 -1.64 -9.43 -2.10
CA ARG A 4 -2.91 -8.84 -1.62
C ARG A 4 -4.10 -9.79 -1.80
N GLY A 5 -4.05 -10.66 -2.81
CA GLY A 5 -5.02 -11.75 -2.98
C GLY A 5 -4.94 -12.80 -1.85
N GLN A 6 -3.74 -13.05 -1.32
CA GLN A 6 -3.57 -14.00 -0.21
C GLN A 6 -4.04 -13.41 1.13
N GLN A 7 -3.88 -12.10 1.33
CA GLN A 7 -4.33 -11.39 2.53
C GLN A 7 -5.86 -11.49 2.73
N LEU A 8 -6.62 -11.40 1.64
CA LEU A 8 -8.08 -11.50 1.65
C LEU A 8 -8.57 -12.93 1.92
N LYS A 9 -7.83 -13.95 1.44
CA LYS A 9 -8.10 -15.37 1.77
C LYS A 9 -8.00 -15.65 3.27
N LYS A 10 -7.06 -14.99 3.97
CA LYS A 10 -6.87 -15.13 5.42
C LYS A 10 -7.99 -14.48 6.26
N GLN A 11 -8.79 -13.57 5.69
CA GLN A 11 -9.86 -12.85 6.41
C GLN A 11 -11.23 -13.57 6.40
N GLY A 12 -11.33 -14.78 5.88
CA GLY A 12 -12.46 -15.68 6.17
C GLY A 12 -13.85 -15.19 5.75
N THR A 13 -13.96 -14.45 4.65
CA THR A 13 -15.25 -13.91 4.18
C THR A 13 -16.08 -15.00 3.49
N LYS A 14 -17.01 -15.63 4.23
CA LYS A 14 -17.99 -16.55 3.64
C LYS A 14 -18.91 -15.77 2.68
N GLY A 15 -18.95 -16.18 1.42
CA GLY A 15 -19.87 -15.64 0.40
C GLY A 15 -19.25 -14.71 -0.64
N ILE A 16 -17.97 -14.31 -0.50
CA ILE A 16 -17.28 -13.49 -1.50
C ILE A 16 -16.11 -14.30 -2.07
N SER A 17 -16.12 -14.54 -3.38
CA SER A 17 -15.04 -15.29 -4.03
C SER A 17 -13.73 -14.48 -4.02
N LEU A 18 -12.59 -15.14 -3.85
CA LEU A 18 -11.30 -14.47 -3.97
C LEU A 18 -11.16 -13.74 -5.33
N GLN A 19 -11.69 -14.35 -6.40
CA GLN A 19 -11.65 -13.78 -7.74
C GLN A 19 -12.42 -12.47 -7.84
N SER A 20 -13.60 -12.36 -7.21
CA SER A 20 -14.39 -11.12 -7.24
C SER A 20 -13.71 -10.00 -6.48
N ILE A 21 -13.05 -10.28 -5.34
CA ILE A 21 -12.31 -9.24 -4.61
C ILE A 21 -11.07 -8.80 -5.39
N LEU A 22 -10.35 -9.75 -5.98
CA LEU A 22 -9.20 -9.43 -6.83
C LEU A 22 -9.62 -8.55 -8.02
N LYS A 23 -10.71 -8.91 -8.70
CA LYS A 23 -11.25 -8.12 -9.82
C LYS A 23 -11.63 -6.72 -9.38
N ALA A 24 -12.36 -6.57 -8.27
CA ALA A 24 -12.76 -5.27 -7.74
C ALA A 24 -11.55 -4.40 -7.33
N ASN A 25 -10.50 -4.99 -6.78
CA ASN A 25 -9.27 -4.26 -6.46
C ASN A 25 -8.54 -3.79 -7.73
N ILE A 26 -8.38 -4.65 -8.73
CA ILE A 26 -7.73 -4.28 -10.00
C ILE A 26 -8.50 -3.15 -10.70
N GLU A 27 -9.83 -3.24 -10.72
CA GLU A 27 -10.71 -2.21 -11.29
C GLU A 27 -10.51 -0.87 -10.57
N ARG A 28 -10.50 -0.88 -9.23
CA ARG A 28 -10.30 0.33 -8.42
C ARG A 28 -8.93 0.95 -8.65
N ASP A 29 -7.86 0.15 -8.64
CA ASP A 29 -6.49 0.63 -8.85
C ASP A 29 -6.33 1.26 -10.24
N LYS A 30 -6.99 0.68 -11.26
CA LYS A 30 -7.01 1.25 -12.62
C LYS A 30 -7.77 2.58 -12.68
N GLN A 31 -8.90 2.68 -11.97
CA GLN A 31 -9.65 3.93 -11.89
C GLN A 31 -8.89 5.03 -11.14
N ASP A 32 -8.25 4.69 -10.02
CA ASP A 32 -7.51 5.63 -9.19
C ASP A 32 -6.23 6.14 -9.87
N SER A 33 -5.53 5.29 -10.63
CA SER A 33 -4.35 5.69 -11.43
C SER A 33 -4.70 6.56 -12.65
N GLY A 34 -5.89 6.41 -13.22
CA GLY A 34 -6.37 7.18 -14.39
C GLY A 34 -7.15 8.45 -14.06
N ARG A 35 -7.37 8.78 -12.78
CA ARG A 35 -8.20 9.92 -12.38
C ARG A 35 -7.53 11.25 -12.74
N LYS A 36 -8.28 12.15 -13.38
CA LYS A 36 -7.81 13.49 -13.79
C LYS A 36 -7.41 14.39 -12.60
N HIS A 37 -8.00 14.17 -11.43
CA HIS A 37 -7.70 14.89 -10.19
C HIS A 37 -7.11 13.92 -9.16
N ALA A 38 -5.96 14.28 -8.57
CA ALA A 38 -5.21 13.48 -7.59
C ALA A 38 -5.00 12.01 -8.04
N PRO A 39 -4.32 11.77 -9.19
CA PRO A 39 -4.04 10.41 -9.64
C PRO A 39 -3.17 9.68 -8.63
N LEU A 40 -3.39 8.37 -8.48
CA LEU A 40 -2.54 7.50 -7.69
C LEU A 40 -1.17 7.31 -8.37
N LYS A 41 -0.30 8.32 -8.24
CA LYS A 41 1.06 8.35 -8.78
C LYS A 41 2.05 8.62 -7.66
N CYS A 42 3.16 7.87 -7.66
CA CYS A 42 4.27 8.12 -6.75
C CYS A 42 4.83 9.52 -7.02
N ALA A 43 5.00 10.33 -5.97
CA ALA A 43 5.68 11.62 -6.09
C ALA A 43 7.17 11.40 -6.38
N ASN A 44 7.84 12.40 -6.96
CA ASN A 44 9.25 12.28 -7.36
C ASN A 44 10.20 12.12 -6.16
N ASP A 45 9.81 12.64 -5.00
CA ASP A 45 10.55 12.62 -3.74
C ASP A 45 10.06 11.54 -2.76
N ALA A 46 9.06 10.75 -3.18
CA ALA A 46 8.50 9.67 -2.38
C ALA A 46 9.44 8.45 -2.37
N ILE A 47 9.55 7.84 -1.20
CA ILE A 47 10.27 6.57 -1.02
C ILE A 47 9.29 5.44 -1.28
N VAL A 48 9.61 4.56 -2.24
CA VAL A 48 8.83 3.34 -2.50
C VAL A 48 9.25 2.29 -1.48
N VAL A 49 8.27 1.79 -0.72
CA VAL A 49 8.48 0.79 0.32
C VAL A 49 7.65 -0.45 -0.01
N ASP A 50 8.31 -1.58 -0.22
CA ASP A 50 7.63 -2.86 -0.42
C ASP A 50 7.38 -3.55 0.93
N THR A 51 6.15 -3.47 1.42
CA THR A 51 5.75 -4.07 2.70
C THR A 51 5.25 -5.51 2.59
N SER A 52 5.34 -6.11 1.39
CA SER A 52 4.90 -7.47 1.06
C SER A 52 5.33 -8.51 2.12
N LYS A 53 6.56 -8.40 2.61
CA LYS A 53 7.17 -9.33 3.59
C LYS A 53 7.32 -8.76 5.00
N MET A 54 6.68 -7.62 5.29
CA MET A 54 6.79 -6.94 6.57
C MET A 54 5.57 -7.22 7.44
N SER A 55 5.81 -7.46 8.73
CA SER A 55 4.76 -7.38 9.74
C SER A 55 4.33 -5.93 9.95
N ILE A 56 3.13 -5.72 10.50
CA ILE A 56 2.60 -4.38 10.80
C ILE A 56 3.61 -3.56 11.64
N ASN A 57 4.20 -4.19 12.67
CA ASN A 57 5.18 -3.51 13.53
C ASN A 57 6.43 -3.09 12.76
N GLN A 58 6.93 -3.92 11.84
CA GLN A 58 8.07 -3.57 11.00
C GLN A 58 7.75 -2.39 10.07
N VAL A 59 6.53 -2.33 9.53
CA VAL A 59 6.10 -1.19 8.68
C VAL A 59 6.08 0.09 9.50
N VAL A 60 5.46 0.06 10.70
CA VAL A 60 5.37 1.23 11.58
C VAL A 60 6.76 1.71 12.00
N HIS A 61 7.66 0.78 12.36
CA HIS A 61 9.02 1.12 12.74
C HIS A 61 9.79 1.77 11.57
N PHE A 62 9.75 1.15 10.38
CA PHE A 62 10.35 1.71 9.17
C PHE A 62 9.86 3.13 8.89
N MET A 63 8.55 3.36 8.95
CA MET A 63 7.98 4.70 8.72
C MET A 63 8.48 5.71 9.76
N THR A 64 8.50 5.32 11.03
CA THR A 64 8.88 6.20 12.14
C THR A 64 10.34 6.63 12.02
N GLU A 65 11.25 5.70 11.72
CA GLU A 65 12.67 6.00 11.53
C GLU A 65 12.90 6.99 10.37
N HIS A 66 12.25 6.77 9.23
CA HIS A 66 12.42 7.64 8.06
C HIS A 66 11.85 9.04 8.28
N ILE A 67 10.73 9.14 9.00
CA ILE A 67 10.12 10.43 9.34
C ILE A 67 11.02 11.20 10.31
N LEU A 68 11.47 10.56 11.40
CA LEU A 68 12.32 11.20 12.40
C LEU A 68 13.68 11.59 11.82
N GLY A 69 14.28 10.74 10.99
CA GLY A 69 15.52 11.05 10.28
C GLY A 69 15.39 12.29 9.40
N ARG A 70 14.29 12.42 8.65
CA ARG A 70 14.05 13.62 7.83
C ARG A 70 13.78 14.87 8.67
N ILE A 71 13.05 14.77 9.79
CA ILE A 71 12.81 15.90 10.68
C ILE A 71 14.11 16.41 11.29
N SER A 72 14.98 15.50 11.73
CA SER A 72 16.28 15.87 12.31
C SER A 72 17.19 16.63 11.34
N LEU A 73 17.11 16.33 10.03
CA LEU A 73 17.89 17.00 8.99
C LEU A 73 17.36 18.38 8.59
N ILE A 74 16.11 18.72 8.96
CA ILE A 74 15.49 20.02 8.68
C ILE A 74 15.73 21.01 9.84
N GLY A 75 16.11 20.50 11.02
CA GLY A 75 16.36 21.29 12.23
C GLY A 75 17.78 21.82 12.41
N GLU A 76 18.70 21.52 11.49
CA GLU A 76 20.05 22.10 11.38
C GLU A 76 20.10 23.12 10.24
#